data_AF-A0A662WEJ9-F1
#
_entry.id   AF-A0A662WEJ9-F1
#
_cell.length_a   1.000
_cell.length_b   1.000
_cell.length_c   1.000
_cell.angle_alpha   90.00
_cell.angle_beta   90.00
_cell.angle_gamma   90.00
#
_symmetry.space_group_name_H-M   'P 1'
#
loop_
_entity.id
_entity.type
_entity.pdbx_description
1 polymer ?
#
loop_
_entity_poly.entity_id
_entity_poly.type
_entity_poly.pdbx_seq_one_letter_code
_entity_poly.pdbx_strand_id
1 'polypeptide(L)' 'PTRYVADIDLKKVLDDEVLANPETRIESRKTIKKVFEERYVLLPFPGTTYLNQAACKSEKKAAGVSFFFKKLRF' A
#
# COMPACT_ATOMS: atom_id res chain seq x y z
N PRO A 1 3.65 -16.02 6.37
CA PRO A 1 4.10 -15.39 5.09
C PRO A 1 3.17 -15.82 3.97
N THR A 2 2.68 -14.91 3.12
CA THR A 2 1.81 -15.25 1.99
C THR A 2 2.63 -15.49 0.72
N ARG A 3 2.09 -16.25 -0.25
CA ARG A 3 2.77 -16.53 -1.54
C ARG A 3 2.86 -15.31 -2.48
N TYR A 4 2.20 -14.21 -2.11
CA TYR A 4 2.03 -13.04 -2.96
C TYR A 4 3.14 -12.03 -2.70
N VAL A 5 3.71 -11.48 -3.77
CA VAL A 5 4.69 -10.40 -3.70
C VAL A 5 4.01 -9.10 -4.13
N ALA A 6 3.89 -8.15 -3.20
CA ALA A 6 3.42 -6.79 -3.49
C ALA A 6 4.65 -5.88 -3.63
N ASP A 7 4.82 -5.29 -4.82
CA ASP A 7 5.94 -4.39 -5.11
C ASP A 7 5.56 -2.96 -4.69
N ILE A 8 5.69 -2.72 -3.38
CA ILE A 8 5.38 -1.44 -2.72
C ILE A 8 6.68 -0.87 -2.17
N ASP A 9 7.14 0.24 -2.73
CA ASP A 9 8.35 0.91 -2.27
C ASP A 9 8.04 1.81 -1.06
N LEU A 10 8.35 1.32 0.14
CA LEU A 10 8.21 2.04 1.40
C LEU A 10 9.55 2.37 2.06
N LYS A 11 10.68 1.97 1.46
CA LYS A 11 12.01 2.12 2.08
C LYS A 11 12.41 3.57 2.33
N LYS A 12 11.80 4.51 1.59
CA LYS A 12 12.03 5.95 1.74
C LYS A 12 11.12 6.62 2.79
N VAL A 13 10.11 5.89 3.28
CA VAL A 13 9.07 6.40 4.19
C VAL A 13 9.18 5.76 5.57
N LEU A 14 9.83 4.60 5.66
CA LEU A 14 9.91 3.76 6.83
C LEU A 14 11.37 3.33 7.02
N ASP A 15 11.98 3.86 8.06
CA ASP A 15 13.29 3.49 8.56
C ASP A 15 13.21 3.22 10.08
N ASP A 16 14.31 2.73 10.65
CA ASP A 16 14.38 2.33 12.05
C ASP A 16 14.28 3.55 13.00
N GLU A 17 14.73 4.73 12.56
CA GLU A 17 14.66 5.96 13.35
C GLU A 17 13.21 6.47 13.49
N VAL A 18 12.45 6.45 12.39
CA VAL A 18 11.01 6.75 12.37
C VAL A 18 10.23 5.76 13.21
N LEU A 19 10.65 4.49 13.24
CA LEU A 19 9.97 3.47 14.03
C LEU A 19 10.21 3.67 15.53
N ALA A 20 11.38 4.17 15.93
CA ALA A 20 11.75 4.41 17.32
C ALA A 20 10.97 5.57 17.96
N ASN A 21 10.46 6.53 17.17
CA ASN A 21 9.89 7.76 17.69
C ASN A 21 8.37 7.89 17.41
N PRO A 22 7.50 7.89 18.44
CA PRO A 22 6.04 7.78 18.27
C PRO A 22 5.40 8.91 17.46
N GLU A 23 5.95 10.13 17.50
CA GLU A 23 5.43 11.26 16.74
C GLU A 23 5.69 11.09 15.24
N THR A 24 6.93 10.78 14.87
CA THR A 24 7.31 10.53 13.47
C THR A 24 6.58 9.32 12.88
N ARG A 25 6.25 8.32 13.70
CA ARG A 25 5.42 7.18 13.30
C ARG A 25 4.02 7.60 12.85
N ILE A 26 3.42 8.60 13.50
CA ILE A 26 2.10 9.12 13.12
C ILE A 26 2.18 9.81 11.76
N GLU A 27 3.24 10.58 11.52
CA GLU A 27 3.47 11.26 10.25
C GLU A 27 3.72 10.26 9.11
N SER A 28 4.59 9.27 9.32
CA SER A 28 4.84 8.23 8.32
C SER A 28 3.59 7.41 8.01
N ARG A 29 2.69 7.17 8.97
CA ARG A 29 1.37 6.54 8.68
C ARG A 29 0.52 7.39 7.74
N LYS A 30 0.54 8.73 7.87
CA LYS A 30 -0.18 9.62 6.95
C LYS A 30 0.44 9.56 5.56
N THR A 31 1.77 9.56 5.47
CA THR A 31 2.50 9.46 4.19
C THR A 31 2.22 8.14 3.48
N ILE A 32 2.25 7.01 4.21
CA ILE A 32 1.94 5.68 3.64
C ILE A 32 0.52 5.64 3.08
N LYS A 33 -0.46 6.21 3.78
CA LYS A 33 -1.85 6.27 3.28
C LYS A 33 -1.93 7.03 1.96
N LYS A 34 -1.30 8.20 1.87
CA LYS A 34 -1.26 8.99 0.63
C LYS A 34 -0.61 8.21 -0.51
N VAL A 35 0.52 7.56 -0.26
CA VAL A 35 1.19 6.72 -1.28
C VAL A 35 0.28 5.59 -1.76
N PHE A 36 -0.48 4.95 -0.86
CA PHE A 36 -1.42 3.90 -1.23
C PHE A 36 -2.60 4.42 -2.05
N GLU A 37 -3.20 5.53 -1.65
CA GLU A 37 -4.30 6.18 -2.36
C GLU A 37 -3.86 6.66 -3.76
N GLU A 38 -2.75 7.39 -3.85
CA GLU A 38 -2.28 7.95 -5.13
C GLU A 38 -1.85 6.86 -6.13
N ARG A 39 -1.10 5.85 -5.66
CA ARG A 39 -0.45 4.89 -6.56
C ARG A 39 -1.20 3.59 -6.76
N TYR A 40 -2.03 3.20 -5.81
CA TYR A 40 -2.59 1.85 -5.79
C TYR A 40 -4.11 1.81 -5.63
N VAL A 41 -4.76 2.84 -5.07
CA VAL A 41 -6.20 2.82 -4.79
C VAL A 41 -6.86 4.11 -5.28
N LEU A 42 -7.40 4.08 -6.50
CA LEU A 42 -8.35 5.12 -6.92
C LEU A 42 -9.68 4.89 -6.20
N LEU A 43 -10.19 5.95 -5.58
CA LEU A 43 -11.52 5.97 -4.98
C LEU A 43 -12.48 6.66 -5.96
N PRO A 44 -13.13 5.94 -6.90
CA PRO A 44 -14.17 6.57 -7.69
C PRO A 44 -15.43 6.83 -6.85
N PHE A 45 -15.71 6.05 -5.79
CA PHE A 45 -16.91 6.20 -4.96
C PHE A 45 -16.73 5.59 -3.55
N PRO A 46 -17.46 6.07 -2.53
CA PRO A 46 -17.47 5.46 -1.20
C PRO A 46 -17.96 4.01 -1.29
N GLY A 47 -17.10 3.05 -0.93
CA GLY A 47 -17.42 1.62 -0.91
C GLY A 47 -16.73 0.76 -1.96
N THR A 48 -16.05 1.36 -2.95
CA THR A 48 -15.37 0.61 -4.03
C THR A 48 -13.91 1.04 -4.14
N THR A 49 -12.98 0.20 -3.68
CA THR A 49 -11.54 0.39 -3.90
C THR A 49 -11.15 -0.09 -5.30
N TYR A 50 -10.79 0.83 -6.20
CA TYR A 50 -10.32 0.48 -7.54
C TYR A 50 -8.79 0.52 -7.58
N LEU A 51 -8.16 -0.57 -8.01
CA LEU A 51 -6.71 -0.63 -8.02
C LEU A 51 -6.15 0.15 -9.22
N ASN A 52 -5.26 1.10 -8.97
CA ASN A 52 -4.57 1.82 -10.05
C ASN A 52 -3.53 0.89 -10.70
N GLN A 53 -3.99 0.09 -11.66
CA GLN A 53 -3.18 -0.95 -12.29
C GLN A 53 -2.09 -0.37 -13.20
N ALA A 54 -2.14 0.93 -13.51
CA ALA A 54 -1.14 1.63 -14.34
C ALA A 54 0.26 1.65 -13.71
N ALA A 55 0.36 1.57 -12.38
CA ALA A 55 1.66 1.50 -11.69
C ALA A 55 2.30 0.10 -11.73
N CYS A 56 1.55 -0.95 -12.07
CA CYS A 56 2.00 -2.33 -11.97
C CYS A 56 2.42 -2.88 -13.34
N LYS A 57 3.72 -2.78 -13.65
CA LYS A 57 4.30 -3.22 -14.94
C LYS A 57 4.42 -4.74 -15.12
N SER A 58 3.98 -5.55 -14.15
CA SER A 58 4.10 -7.01 -14.15
C SER A 58 2.87 -7.69 -13.57
N GLU A 59 2.37 -8.73 -14.24
CA GLU A 59 1.16 -9.48 -13.89
C GLU A 59 1.22 -10.17 -12.52
N LYS A 60 2.37 -10.77 -12.16
CA LYS A 60 2.58 -11.39 -10.84
C LYS A 60 2.54 -10.37 -9.70
N LYS A 61 3.06 -9.16 -9.94
CA LYS A 61 3.06 -8.05 -8.98
C LYS A 61 1.66 -7.45 -8.83
N ALA A 62 0.90 -7.37 -9.93
CA ALA A 62 -0.49 -6.94 -9.92
C ALA A 62 -1.38 -7.85 -9.06
N ALA A 63 -1.19 -9.17 -9.15
CA ALA A 63 -1.89 -10.14 -8.31
C ALA A 63 -1.57 -9.96 -6.82
N GLY A 64 -0.31 -9.65 -6.48
CA GLY A 64 0.09 -9.40 -5.09
C GLY A 64 -0.47 -8.10 -4.51
N VAL A 65 -0.48 -7.03 -5.30
CA VAL A 65 -1.13 -5.76 -4.93
C VAL A 65 -2.64 -5.96 -4.76
N SER A 66 -3.28 -6.71 -5.66
CA SER A 66 -4.71 -7.00 -5.55
C SER A 66 -5.07 -7.80 -4.31
N PHE A 67 -4.26 -8.81 -3.97
CA PHE A 67 -4.42 -9.55 -2.72
C PHE A 67 -4.22 -8.64 -1.49
N PHE A 68 -3.21 -7.76 -1.51
CA PHE A 68 -2.88 -6.87 -0.39
C PHE A 68 -4.02 -5.92 0.01
N PHE A 69 -4.72 -5.34 -0.98
CA PHE A 69 -5.82 -4.40 -0.72
C PHE A 69 -7.20 -5.07 -0.58
N LYS A 70 -7.32 -6.37 -0.85
CA LYS A 70 -8.58 -7.09 -0.68
C LYS A 70 -8.83 -7.38 0.80
N LYS A 71 -10.01 -6.99 1.30
CA LYS A 71 -10.42 -7.29 2.67
C LYS A 71 -10.58 -8.80 2.89
N LEU A 72 -9.80 -9.35 3.82
CA LEU A 72 -9.89 -10.75 4.22
C LEU A 72 -11.17 -10.97 5.05
N ARG A 73 -11.86 -12.08 4.82
CA ARG A 73 -13.03 -12.52 5.60
C ARG A 73 -12.64 -13.79 6.34
N PHE A 74 -13.03 -13.88 7.61
CA PHE A 74 -12.78 -14.99 8.51
C PHE A 74 -14.11 -15.61 8.93
#